data_AF-A0AB74H7T8-F1
#
_entry.id   AF-A0AB74H7T8-F1
#
_cell.length_a   1.000
_cell.length_b   1.000
_cell.length_c   1.000
_cell.angle_alpha   90.00
_cell.angle_beta   90.00
_cell.angle_gamma   90.00
#
_symmetry.space_group_name_H-M   'P 1'
#
loop_
_entity.id
_entity.type
_entity.pdbx_description
1 polymer ?
#
loop_
_entity_poly.entity_id
_entity_poly.type
_entity_poly.pdbx_seq_one_letter_code
_entity_poly.pdbx_strand_id
1 'polypeptide(L)'
;MKCYVNKQKKLAIDMNYKDKFGKFSSDSIQILEGKLTDSIQIDVENAMKEIIDKYSQLFDTPIIDDLFTEKEKQLKQSYDVETTLTEMFEVEYEDN
;
A
#
# COMPACT_ATOMS: atom_id res chain seq x y z
N MET A 1 -8.99 -12.51 0.44
CA MET A 1 -8.09 -13.51 -0.18
C MET A 1 -8.94 -14.70 -0.65
N LYS A 2 -8.65 -15.29 -1.80
CA LYS A 2 -9.30 -16.52 -2.31
C LYS A 2 -8.25 -17.59 -2.57
N CYS A 3 -8.56 -18.82 -2.18
CA CYS A 3 -7.69 -19.97 -2.41
C CYS A 3 -8.25 -20.85 -3.53
N TYR A 4 -7.35 -21.41 -4.34
CA TYR A 4 -7.71 -22.26 -5.48
C TYR A 4 -6.80 -23.49 -5.53
N VAL A 5 -7.30 -24.57 -6.14
CA VAL A 5 -6.49 -25.72 -6.53
C VAL A 5 -6.58 -25.90 -8.03
N ASN A 6 -5.44 -26.02 -8.71
CA ASN A 6 -5.40 -26.27 -10.16
C ASN A 6 -5.39 -27.78 -10.49
N LYS A 7 -5.52 -28.15 -11.77
CA LYS A 7 -5.40 -29.55 -12.26
C LYS A 7 -4.15 -30.31 -11.81
N GLN A 8 -3.06 -29.60 -11.49
CA GLN A 8 -1.82 -30.20 -10.99
C GLN A 8 -1.85 -30.44 -9.47
N LYS A 9 -2.99 -30.24 -8.80
CA LYS A 9 -3.18 -30.36 -7.35
C LYS A 9 -2.31 -29.39 -6.55
N LYS A 10 -2.03 -28.21 -7.12
CA LYS A 10 -1.24 -27.16 -6.46
C LYS A 10 -2.15 -26.02 -6.00
N LEU A 11 -1.82 -25.46 -4.84
CA LEU A 11 -2.47 -24.27 -4.28
C LEU A 11 -2.11 -23.04 -5.12
N ALA A 12 -3.10 -22.19 -5.34
CA ALA A 12 -2.93 -20.83 -5.84
C ALA A 12 -3.74 -19.88 -4.96
N ILE A 13 -3.18 -18.71 -4.67
CA ILE A 13 -3.73 -17.72 -3.75
C ILE A 13 -3.93 -16.41 -4.51
N ASP A 14 -5.15 -15.90 -4.46
CA ASP A 14 -5.53 -14.60 -5.00
C ASP A 14 -5.74 -13.66 -3.79
N MET A 15 -4.79 -12.78 -3.54
CA MET A 15 -4.87 -11.80 -2.45
C MET A 15 -5.81 -10.66 -2.82
N ASN A 16 -5.76 -10.22 -4.08
CA ASN A 16 -6.59 -9.22 -4.75
C ASN A 16 -6.48 -9.37 -6.28
N TYR A 17 -7.32 -8.67 -7.07
CA TYR A 17 -7.40 -8.84 -8.54
C TYR A 17 -6.06 -8.79 -9.29
N LYS A 18 -5.06 -8.07 -8.74
CA LYS A 18 -3.71 -7.92 -9.30
C LYS A 18 -2.65 -8.81 -8.64
N ASP A 19 -2.89 -9.29 -7.43
CA ASP A 19 -1.89 -9.96 -6.58
C ASP A 19 -2.22 -11.46 -6.49
N LYS A 20 -1.69 -12.19 -7.47
CA LYS A 20 -1.93 -13.62 -7.67
C LYS A 20 -0.64 -14.41 -7.50
N PHE A 21 -0.68 -15.40 -6.62
CA PHE A 21 0.44 -16.28 -6.30
C PHE A 21 0.13 -17.73 -6.66
N GLY A 22 1.04 -18.39 -7.35
CA GLY A 22 0.84 -19.74 -7.87
C GLY A 22 0.20 -19.75 -9.27
N LYS A 23 0.02 -20.96 -9.83
CA LYS A 23 -0.48 -21.13 -11.20
C LYS A 23 -2.01 -21.22 -11.21
N PHE A 24 -2.62 -20.24 -11.85
CA PHE A 24 -4.05 -20.23 -12.18
C PHE A 24 -4.27 -20.84 -13.57
N SER A 25 -5.28 -21.68 -13.72
CA SER A 25 -5.77 -22.16 -15.02
C SER A 25 -7.28 -22.01 -15.08
N SER A 26 -7.87 -22.09 -16.28
CA SER A 26 -9.32 -21.97 -16.48
C SER A 26 -10.13 -23.03 -15.73
N ASP A 27 -9.47 -24.12 -15.34
CA ASP A 27 -10.01 -25.25 -14.57
C ASP A 27 -9.69 -25.20 -13.07
N SER A 28 -9.09 -24.11 -12.57
CA SER A 28 -8.86 -23.95 -11.14
C SER A 28 -10.19 -23.96 -10.36
N ILE A 29 -10.26 -24.76 -9.30
CA ILE A 29 -11.43 -24.85 -8.42
C ILE A 29 -11.17 -23.99 -7.18
N GLN A 30 -12.11 -23.11 -6.85
CA GLN A 30 -12.03 -22.30 -5.64
C GLN A 30 -12.30 -23.14 -4.40
N ILE A 31 -11.46 -22.98 -3.38
CA ILE A 31 -11.75 -23.44 -2.01
C ILE A 31 -12.60 -22.35 -1.35
N LEU A 32 -13.81 -22.70 -0.92
CA LEU A 32 -14.72 -21.77 -0.23
C LEU A 32 -14.18 -21.38 1.15
N GLU A 33 -14.74 -20.30 1.69
CA GLU A 33 -14.39 -19.78 3.02
C GLU A 33 -14.68 -20.80 4.13
N GLY A 34 -13.76 -20.88 5.10
CA GLY A 34 -13.84 -21.79 6.23
C GLY A 34 -12.48 -22.01 6.89
N LYS A 35 -12.42 -22.91 7.87
CA LYS A 35 -11.24 -23.10 8.75
C LYS A 35 -9.90 -23.24 8.02
N LEU A 36 -9.87 -23.94 6.88
CA LEU A 36 -8.65 -24.09 6.09
C LEU A 36 -8.20 -22.76 5.47
N THR A 37 -9.12 -22.03 4.84
CA THR A 37 -8.80 -20.75 4.19
C THR A 37 -8.48 -19.67 5.21
N ASP A 38 -9.09 -19.70 6.40
CA ASP A 38 -8.72 -18.84 7.54
C ASP A 38 -7.28 -19.12 8.01
N SER A 39 -6.92 -20.40 8.15
CA SER A 39 -5.57 -20.78 8.56
C SER A 39 -4.52 -20.36 7.54
N ILE A 40 -4.81 -20.57 6.24
CA ILE A 40 -3.94 -20.09 5.15
C ILE A 40 -3.81 -18.57 5.18
N GLN A 41 -4.88 -17.84 5.50
CA GLN A 41 -4.84 -16.38 5.58
C GLN A 41 -3.87 -15.92 6.67
N ILE A 42 -3.98 -16.52 7.86
CA ILE A 42 -3.09 -16.22 8.99
C ILE A 42 -1.63 -16.49 8.62
N ASP A 43 -1.34 -17.63 7.98
CA ASP A 43 0.02 -17.97 7.57
C ASP A 43 0.58 -16.98 6.54
N VAL A 44 -0.24 -16.54 5.59
CA VAL A 44 0.14 -15.53 4.60
C VAL A 44 0.39 -14.17 5.26
N GLU A 45 -0.49 -13.74 6.15
CA GLU A 45 -0.35 -12.48 6.89
C GLU A 45 0.95 -12.48 7.73
N ASN A 46 1.25 -13.59 8.40
CA ASN A 46 2.48 -13.76 9.16
C ASN A 46 3.71 -13.69 8.25
N ALA A 47 3.71 -14.40 7.12
CA ALA A 47 4.82 -14.37 6.16
C ALA A 47 5.04 -12.96 5.58
N MET A 48 3.97 -12.24 5.28
CA MET A 48 4.03 -10.85 4.82
C MET A 48 4.62 -9.93 5.90
N LYS A 49 4.20 -10.10 7.16
CA LYS A 49 4.74 -9.34 8.29
C LYS A 49 6.23 -9.59 8.47
N GLU A 50 6.67 -10.84 8.42
CA GLU A 50 8.10 -11.19 8.51
C GLU A 50 8.93 -10.51 7.41
N ILE A 51 8.41 -10.48 6.17
CA ILE A 51 9.07 -9.80 5.05
C ILE A 51 9.14 -8.29 5.31
N ILE A 52 8.04 -7.67 5.76
CA ILE A 52 8.00 -6.25 6.09
C ILE A 52 9.02 -5.93 7.17
N ASP A 53 9.03 -6.67 8.27
CA ASP A 53 9.93 -6.43 9.40
C ASP A 53 11.39 -6.59 8.98
N LYS A 54 11.70 -7.60 8.15
CA LYS A 54 13.04 -7.86 7.63
C LYS A 54 13.59 -6.69 6.82
N TYR A 55 12.79 -6.07 5.96
CA TYR A 55 13.25 -5.01 5.06
C TYR A 55 13.02 -3.60 5.62
N SER A 56 12.11 -3.42 6.58
CA SER A 56 11.84 -2.12 7.21
C SER A 56 13.11 -1.49 7.80
N GLN A 57 14.00 -2.31 8.35
CA GLN A 57 15.27 -1.85 8.92
C GLN A 57 16.18 -1.12 7.91
N LEU A 58 16.06 -1.39 6.60
CA LEU A 58 16.85 -0.70 5.58
C LEU A 58 16.45 0.77 5.43
N PHE A 59 15.24 1.13 5.87
CA PHE A 59 14.68 2.46 5.72
C PHE A 59 14.73 3.27 7.03
N ASP A 60 15.13 2.66 8.14
CA ASP A 60 15.34 3.34 9.43
C ASP A 60 16.70 4.05 9.43
N THR A 61 16.78 5.16 8.69
CA THR A 61 18.02 5.94 8.54
C THR A 61 17.72 7.44 8.53
N PRO A 62 18.67 8.30 8.99
CA PRO A 62 18.47 9.75 9.00
C PRO A 62 18.16 10.36 7.62
N ILE A 63 18.66 9.74 6.52
CA ILE A 63 18.39 10.21 5.16
C ILE A 63 16.89 10.09 4.82
N ILE A 64 16.22 9.05 5.32
CA ILE A 64 14.78 8.89 5.10
C ILE A 64 13.99 9.95 5.87
N ASP A 65 14.40 10.31 7.09
CA ASP A 65 13.80 11.39 7.88
C ASP A 65 13.94 12.75 7.18
N ASP A 66 15.12 13.04 6.62
CA ASP A 66 15.37 14.26 5.85
C ASP A 66 14.46 14.34 4.60
N LEU A 67 14.25 13.22 3.91
CA LEU A 67 13.35 13.15 2.75
C LEU A 67 11.89 13.41 3.13
N PHE A 68 11.43 12.88 4.27
CA PHE A 68 10.08 13.16 4.76
C PHE A 68 9.92 14.62 5.18
N THR A 69 10.92 15.19 5.86
CA THR A 69 10.95 16.61 6.23
C THR A 69 10.83 17.52 5.00
N GLU A 70 11.56 17.20 3.93
CA GLU A 70 11.48 17.96 2.68
C GLU A 70 10.13 17.78 1.97
N LYS A 71 9.58 16.56 1.96
CA LYS A 71 8.25 16.30 1.41
C LYS A 71 7.15 17.07 2.14
N GLU A 72 7.23 17.16 3.46
CA GLU A 72 6.30 17.96 4.27
C GLU A 72 6.39 19.45 3.94
N LYS A 73 7.61 19.97 3.74
CA LYS A 73 7.79 21.36 3.28
C LYS A 73 7.16 21.59 1.91
N GLN A 74 7.34 20.69 0.96
CA GLN A 74 6.72 20.78 -0.36
C GLN A 74 5.19 20.76 -0.29
N LEU A 75 4.61 19.90 0.55
CA LEU A 75 3.16 19.86 0.76
C LEU A 75 2.64 21.19 1.32
N LYS A 76 3.33 21.75 2.33
CA LYS A 76 3.00 23.07 2.89
C LYS A 76 3.13 24.17 1.85
N GLN A 77 4.21 24.20 1.07
CA GLN A 77 4.40 25.18 -0.01
C GLN A 77 3.31 25.07 -1.09
N SER A 78 2.83 23.86 -1.39
CA SER A 78 1.70 23.68 -2.31
C SER A 78 0.38 24.22 -1.74
N TYR A 79 0.21 24.12 -0.41
CA TYR A 79 -0.96 24.64 0.30
C TYR A 79 -0.90 26.16 0.46
N ASP A 80 0.30 26.74 0.53
CA ASP A 80 0.53 28.17 0.76
C ASP A 80 0.37 29.03 -0.51
N VAL A 81 0.07 28.43 -1.67
CA VAL A 81 -0.19 29.18 -2.91
C VAL A 81 -1.52 29.94 -2.82
N GLU A 82 -2.53 29.35 -2.17
CA GLU A 82 -3.86 29.95 -2.00
C GLU A 82 -3.85 31.09 -0.97
N THR A 83 -3.09 30.93 0.12
CA THR A 83 -2.83 31.99 1.10
C THR A 83 -2.05 33.13 0.46
N THR A 84 -0.97 32.83 -0.28
CA THR A 84 -0.19 33.84 -1.02
C THR A 84 -1.04 34.58 -2.05
N LEU A 85 -1.93 33.89 -2.77
CA LEU A 85 -2.85 34.53 -3.72
C LEU A 85 -3.85 35.44 -3.01
N THR A 86 -4.39 35.01 -1.87
CA THR A 86 -5.36 35.78 -1.08
C THR A 86 -4.73 37.04 -0.49
N GLU A 87 -3.54 36.94 0.09
CA GLU A 87 -2.77 38.09 0.58
C GLU A 87 -2.42 39.09 -0.54
N MET A 88 -2.09 38.60 -1.75
CA MET A 88 -1.86 39.48 -2.90
C MET A 88 -3.09 40.32 -3.26
N PHE A 89 -4.28 39.72 -3.28
CA PHE A 89 -5.51 40.46 -3.60
C PHE A 89 -5.97 41.36 -2.46
N GLU A 90 -5.81 40.97 -1.19
CA GLU A 90 -6.21 41.81 -0.06
C GLU A 90 -5.38 43.11 0.02
N VAL A 91 -4.09 43.08 -0.31
CA VAL A 91 -3.24 44.30 -0.38
C VAL A 91 -3.68 45.26 -1.51
N GLU A 92 -4.14 44.75 -2.66
CA GLU A 92 -4.62 45.60 -3.76
C GLU A 92 -5.99 46.24 -3.50
N TYR A 93 -6.79 45.70 -2.56
CA TYR A 93 -8.12 46.21 -2.21
C TYR A 93 -8.12 47.19 -1.03
N GLU A 94 -7.06 47.27 -0.22
CA GLU A 94 -6.95 48.27 0.86
C GLU A 94 -6.53 49.67 0.38
N ASP A 95 -6.07 49.82 -0.87
CA ASP A 95 -5.62 51.09 -1.47
C ASP A 95 -6.61 51.73 -2.48
N ASN A 96 -7.90 51.33 -2.48
CA ASN A 96 -9.01 52.00 -3.20
C ASN A 96 -10.10 52.51 -2.24
#